data_AF-A0A8S0W858-F1
#
_entry.id   AF-A0A8S0W858-F1
#
_cell.length_a   1.000
_cell.length_b   1.000
_cell.length_c   1.000
_cell.angle_alpha   90.00
_cell.angle_beta   90.00
_cell.angle_gamma   90.00
#
_symmetry.space_group_name_H-M   'P 1'
#
loop_
_entity.id
_entity.type
_entity.pdbx_description
1 polymer ?
#
loop_
_entity_poly.entity_id
_entity_poly.type
_entity_poly.pdbx_seq_one_letter_code
_entity_poly.pdbx_strand_id
1 'polypeptide(L)'
;MASDPAQVIPIDLPRLIGPQFVSALLNSILFGILSLQVSTSGLAGIFYLAFPDDPTYTKAIVYGIYILEAVQTALTFESGYRMYVSSFGDFYSLDQVGNVWLTVPILTAVGTVVVQAFYAYRVYLLSKSKAVWTIIMLLACTQFAAGIVTGILVKNSPFLSPIHFPRRIHLSLGIWHGGSALCDIVIAGAMVYYLSEFKPPVDRTRMMVQKIIRLTLETGTLTALVAVVALIFSLLPNNSANYQAVTLIFGKIYANSLMVLINRRVYLSSKDEKKRAISLENVGTSVSFRNTGVNQLAVGGNGASTIAL
;
A
#
# COMPACT_ATOMS: atom_id res chain seq x y z
N MET A 1 -0.05 -16.84 -57.64
CA MET A 1 0.43 -17.70 -56.55
C MET A 1 -0.04 -17.08 -55.25
N ALA A 2 -1.15 -17.59 -54.73
CA ALA A 2 -1.69 -17.19 -53.44
C ALA A 2 -0.75 -17.71 -52.35
N SER A 3 -0.22 -16.80 -51.54
CA SER A 3 0.51 -17.14 -50.32
C SER A 3 -0.45 -17.77 -49.33
N ASP A 4 -0.17 -19.03 -48.99
CA ASP A 4 -0.88 -19.88 -48.05
C ASP A 4 -1.05 -19.18 -46.68
N PRO A 5 -2.29 -19.00 -46.15
CA PRO A 5 -2.52 -18.34 -44.86
C PRO A 5 -2.22 -19.22 -43.64
N ALA A 6 -1.61 -20.40 -43.81
CA ALA A 6 -1.48 -21.44 -42.79
C ALA A 6 -0.19 -21.43 -41.95
N GLN A 7 0.55 -20.31 -41.87
CA GLN A 7 1.64 -20.14 -40.88
C GLN A 7 1.33 -19.03 -39.85
N VAL A 8 0.09 -18.99 -39.38
CA VAL A 8 -0.20 -18.34 -38.09
C VAL A 8 0.14 -19.36 -37.02
N ILE A 9 1.27 -19.17 -36.33
CA ILE A 9 1.57 -19.89 -35.08
C ILE A 9 0.29 -19.80 -34.23
N PRO A 10 -0.28 -20.91 -33.74
CA PRO A 10 -1.48 -20.85 -32.92
C PRO A 10 -1.13 -20.10 -31.63
N ILE A 11 -1.41 -18.80 -31.61
CA ILE A 11 -1.39 -17.99 -30.40
C ILE A 11 -2.53 -18.55 -29.56
N ASP A 12 -2.20 -19.24 -28.46
CA ASP A 12 -3.18 -19.65 -27.44
C ASP A 12 -3.80 -18.38 -26.83
N LEU A 13 -4.81 -17.83 -27.52
CA LEU A 13 -5.48 -16.58 -27.19
C LEU A 13 -5.96 -16.55 -25.73
N PRO A 14 -6.53 -17.64 -25.16
CA PRO A 14 -6.93 -17.66 -23.75
C PRO A 14 -5.75 -17.51 -22.79
N ARG A 15 -4.57 -18.02 -23.14
CA ARG A 15 -3.35 -17.95 -22.31
C ARG A 15 -2.72 -16.56 -22.31
N LEU A 16 -2.88 -15.82 -23.40
CA LEU A 16 -2.38 -14.45 -23.54
C LEU A 16 -3.33 -13.44 -22.87
N ILE A 17 -4.62 -13.56 -23.15
CA ILE A 17 -5.63 -12.56 -22.78
C ILE A 17 -6.20 -12.81 -21.38
N GLY A 18 -6.39 -14.08 -21.00
CA GLY A 18 -7.02 -14.46 -19.72
C GLY A 18 -6.34 -13.83 -18.49
N PRO A 19 -5.01 -13.95 -18.32
CA PRO A 19 -4.31 -13.32 -17.20
C PRO A 19 -4.46 -11.80 -17.18
N GLN A 20 -4.46 -11.15 -18.34
CA GLN A 20 -4.61 -9.70 -18.46
C GLN A 20 -6.03 -9.24 -18.09
N PHE A 21 -7.05 -10.02 -18.44
CA PHE A 21 -8.43 -9.75 -18.04
C PHE A 21 -8.60 -9.84 -16.52
N VAL A 22 -8.15 -10.96 -15.93
CA VAL A 22 -8.26 -11.20 -14.49
C VAL A 22 -7.50 -10.15 -13.70
N SER A 23 -6.30 -9.78 -14.17
CA SER A 23 -5.53 -8.71 -13.51
C SER A 23 -6.17 -7.35 -13.63
N ALA A 24 -6.79 -6.97 -14.75
CA ALA A 24 -7.53 -5.71 -14.86
C ALA A 24 -8.74 -5.65 -13.90
N LEU A 25 -9.47 -6.76 -13.72
CA LEU A 25 -10.57 -6.85 -12.76
C LEU A 25 -10.07 -6.69 -11.32
N LEU A 26 -9.06 -7.48 -10.93
CA LEU A 26 -8.46 -7.39 -9.59
C LEU A 26 -7.86 -6.01 -9.33
N ASN A 27 -7.21 -5.43 -10.34
CA ASN A 27 -6.67 -4.08 -10.29
C ASN A 27 -7.80 -3.07 -10.01
N SER A 28 -8.94 -3.18 -10.69
CA SER A 28 -10.11 -2.31 -10.44
C SER A 28 -10.68 -2.46 -9.02
N ILE A 29 -10.84 -3.71 -8.54
CA ILE A 29 -11.33 -3.99 -7.18
C ILE A 29 -10.39 -3.39 -6.13
N LEU A 30 -9.08 -3.60 -6.26
CA LEU A 30 -8.09 -3.07 -5.33
C LEU A 30 -8.03 -1.54 -5.35
N PHE A 31 -8.35 -0.89 -6.46
CA PHE A 31 -8.47 0.57 -6.51
C PHE A 31 -9.76 1.08 -5.85
N GLY A 32 -10.85 0.33 -5.94
CA GLY A 32 -12.05 0.59 -5.15
C GLY A 32 -11.75 0.54 -3.65
N ILE A 33 -11.04 -0.51 -3.19
CA ILE A 33 -10.60 -0.62 -1.79
C ILE A 33 -9.67 0.54 -1.43
N LEU A 34 -8.70 0.88 -2.28
CA LEU A 34 -7.81 2.02 -2.06
C LEU A 34 -8.58 3.33 -1.92
N SER A 35 -9.58 3.56 -2.76
CA SER A 35 -10.45 4.73 -2.71
C SER A 35 -11.24 4.81 -1.40
N LEU A 36 -11.75 3.68 -0.89
CA LEU A 36 -12.40 3.62 0.42
C LEU A 36 -11.40 3.89 1.56
N GLN A 37 -10.17 3.39 1.46
CA GLN A 37 -9.12 3.62 2.44
C GLN A 37 -8.67 5.09 2.47
N VAL A 38 -8.52 5.73 1.30
CA VAL A 38 -8.23 7.16 1.15
C VAL A 38 -9.41 8.00 1.60
N SER A 39 -10.65 7.58 1.33
CA SER A 39 -11.84 8.30 1.80
C SER A 39 -11.99 8.19 3.33
N THR A 40 -11.72 7.03 3.92
CA THR A 40 -11.79 6.86 5.38
C THR A 40 -10.68 7.66 6.08
N SER A 41 -9.49 7.74 5.49
CA SER A 41 -8.40 8.55 6.04
C SER A 41 -8.52 10.04 5.75
N GLY A 42 -8.96 10.42 4.54
CA GLY A 42 -8.92 11.79 4.01
C GLY A 42 -10.27 12.51 3.87
N LEU A 43 -11.40 11.79 3.79
CA LEU A 43 -12.74 12.37 3.55
C LEU A 43 -13.75 12.15 4.71
N ALA A 44 -13.68 11.03 5.44
CA ALA A 44 -14.69 10.63 6.43
C ALA A 44 -14.18 10.52 7.89
N GLY A 45 -12.87 10.59 8.13
CA GLY A 45 -12.29 10.30 9.45
C GLY A 45 -12.28 11.46 10.43
N ILE A 46 -11.39 12.44 10.23
CA ILE A 46 -10.89 13.27 11.35
C ILE A 46 -10.20 14.57 10.89
N PHE A 47 -10.03 14.82 9.58
CA PHE A 47 -9.14 15.90 9.10
C PHE A 47 -9.68 17.32 9.20
N TYR A 48 -10.99 17.52 9.35
CA TYR A 48 -11.54 18.86 9.57
C TYR A 48 -11.90 19.15 11.04
N LEU A 49 -12.03 18.13 11.89
CA LEU A 49 -12.63 18.30 13.22
C LEU A 49 -11.82 17.75 14.39
N ALA A 50 -10.77 16.95 14.17
CA ALA A 50 -10.07 16.30 15.30
C ALA A 50 -8.55 16.55 15.41
N PHE A 51 -7.79 16.80 14.33
CA PHE A 51 -6.34 17.08 14.48
C PHE A 51 -5.75 18.01 13.38
N PRO A 52 -5.55 19.31 13.67
CA PRO A 52 -4.88 20.27 12.77
C PRO A 52 -3.39 19.96 12.51
N ASP A 53 -2.71 19.27 13.43
CA ASP A 53 -1.24 19.17 13.49
C ASP A 53 -0.62 17.96 12.78
N ASP A 54 -1.40 17.19 12.01
CA ASP A 54 -0.85 16.01 11.34
C ASP A 54 0.08 16.42 10.18
N PRO A 55 1.30 15.86 10.10
CA PRO A 55 2.37 16.43 9.29
C PRO A 55 2.07 16.29 7.79
N THR A 56 2.15 17.41 7.08
CA THR A 56 1.82 17.59 5.65
C THR A 56 2.47 16.54 4.73
N TYR A 57 3.64 15.99 5.10
CA TYR A 57 4.34 14.97 4.30
C TYR A 57 3.55 13.66 4.15
N THR A 58 2.85 13.20 5.20
CA THR A 58 2.09 11.92 5.11
C THR A 58 0.88 12.10 4.20
N LYS A 59 0.26 13.28 4.22
CA LYS A 59 -0.85 13.65 3.33
C LYS A 59 -0.39 13.63 1.87
N ALA A 60 0.75 14.26 1.58
CA ALA A 60 1.30 14.30 0.22
C ALA A 60 1.59 12.89 -0.33
N ILE A 61 2.13 11.97 0.49
CA ILE A 61 2.38 10.58 0.08
C ILE A 61 1.07 9.84 -0.21
N VAL A 62 0.05 9.99 0.66
CA VAL A 62 -1.26 9.33 0.48
C VAL A 62 -1.93 9.78 -0.81
N TYR A 63 -2.06 11.09 -1.03
CA TYR A 63 -2.68 11.60 -2.26
C TYR A 63 -1.83 11.34 -3.50
N GLY A 64 -0.50 11.42 -3.38
CA GLY A 64 0.42 11.14 -4.48
C GLY A 64 0.30 9.69 -4.97
N ILE A 65 0.30 8.72 -4.05
CA ILE A 65 0.10 7.30 -4.38
C ILE A 65 -1.31 7.09 -4.96
N TYR A 66 -2.33 7.73 -4.38
CA TYR A 66 -3.69 7.61 -4.91
C TYR A 66 -3.80 8.09 -6.37
N ILE A 67 -3.25 9.26 -6.68
CA ILE A 67 -3.23 9.81 -8.05
C ILE A 67 -2.44 8.89 -8.98
N LEU A 68 -1.27 8.41 -8.54
CA LEU A 68 -0.45 7.49 -9.31
C LEU A 68 -1.21 6.20 -9.67
N GLU A 69 -1.89 5.60 -8.69
CA GLU A 69 -2.71 4.40 -8.87
C GLU A 69 -3.96 4.68 -9.73
N ALA A 70 -4.56 5.86 -9.61
CA ALA A 70 -5.68 6.28 -10.46
C ALA A 70 -5.26 6.39 -11.93
N VAL A 71 -4.11 7.01 -12.20
CA VAL A 71 -3.52 7.10 -13.55
C VAL A 71 -3.20 5.71 -14.09
N GLN A 72 -2.58 4.84 -13.29
CA GLN A 72 -2.30 3.46 -13.70
C GLN A 72 -3.59 2.71 -14.05
N THR A 73 -4.65 2.88 -13.25
CA THR A 73 -5.97 2.27 -13.48
C THR A 73 -6.59 2.77 -14.79
N ALA A 74 -6.62 4.08 -15.02
CA ALA A 74 -7.20 4.67 -16.23
C ALA A 74 -6.50 4.18 -17.50
N LEU A 75 -5.16 4.14 -17.50
CA LEU A 75 -4.36 3.61 -18.60
C LEU A 75 -4.56 2.10 -18.80
N THR A 76 -4.81 1.35 -17.73
CA THR A 76 -5.17 -0.08 -17.79
C THR A 76 -6.52 -0.28 -18.46
N PHE A 77 -7.51 0.55 -18.16
CA PHE A 77 -8.82 0.54 -18.83
C PHE A 77 -8.71 0.93 -20.31
N GLU A 78 -7.92 1.93 -20.65
CA GLU A 78 -7.67 2.32 -22.05
C GLU A 78 -7.00 1.18 -22.84
N SER A 79 -5.97 0.56 -22.25
CA SER A 79 -5.31 -0.61 -22.85
C SER A 79 -6.26 -1.80 -22.99
N GLY A 80 -7.11 -2.04 -21.97
CA GLY A 80 -8.14 -3.07 -22.03
C GLY A 80 -9.18 -2.78 -23.11
N TYR A 81 -9.68 -1.56 -23.21
CA TYR A 81 -10.66 -1.16 -24.24
C TYR A 81 -10.10 -1.38 -25.65
N ARG A 82 -8.84 -1.00 -25.89
CA ARG A 82 -8.18 -1.27 -27.17
C ARG A 82 -8.09 -2.77 -27.45
N MET A 83 -7.70 -3.57 -26.46
CA MET A 83 -7.48 -5.00 -26.59
C MET A 83 -8.79 -5.82 -26.75
N TYR A 84 -9.86 -5.45 -26.04
CA TYR A 84 -11.10 -6.22 -26.03
C TYR A 84 -12.17 -5.71 -27.01
N VAL A 85 -12.15 -4.41 -27.34
CA VAL A 85 -13.21 -3.77 -28.13
C VAL A 85 -12.68 -3.29 -29.47
N SER A 86 -11.69 -2.38 -29.46
CA SER A 86 -11.25 -1.70 -30.70
C SER A 86 -10.51 -2.62 -31.67
N SER A 87 -9.71 -3.55 -31.17
CA SER A 87 -8.92 -4.50 -31.97
C SER A 87 -9.51 -5.91 -31.97
N PHE A 88 -10.83 -6.03 -31.75
CA PHE A 88 -11.50 -7.33 -31.72
C PHE A 88 -11.37 -8.03 -33.09
N GLY A 89 -10.69 -9.18 -33.12
CA GLY A 89 -10.43 -9.96 -34.34
C GLY A 89 -9.13 -9.61 -35.08
N ASP A 90 -8.37 -8.60 -34.63
CA ASP A 90 -7.05 -8.27 -35.18
C ASP A 90 -5.94 -8.68 -34.21
N PHE A 91 -5.43 -9.90 -34.40
CA PHE A 91 -4.38 -10.49 -33.55
C PHE A 91 -3.04 -9.75 -33.59
N TYR A 92 -2.78 -8.96 -34.64
CA TYR A 92 -1.54 -8.19 -34.76
C TYR A 92 -1.55 -6.96 -33.86
N SER A 93 -2.69 -6.28 -33.77
CA SER A 93 -2.88 -5.12 -32.90
C SER A 93 -2.93 -5.48 -31.40
N LEU A 94 -3.25 -6.73 -31.06
CA LEU A 94 -3.23 -7.24 -29.68
C LEU A 94 -1.81 -7.46 -29.12
N ASP A 95 -0.83 -7.75 -29.98
CA ASP A 95 0.55 -8.01 -29.57
C ASP A 95 1.38 -6.72 -29.46
N GLN A 96 0.82 -5.56 -29.80
CA GLN A 96 1.48 -4.27 -29.68
C GLN A 96 1.59 -3.83 -28.22
N VAL A 97 2.79 -3.36 -27.85
CA VAL A 97 3.12 -2.91 -26.48
C VAL A 97 2.22 -1.77 -25.98
N GLY A 98 1.79 -0.87 -26.88
CA GLY A 98 0.92 0.26 -26.53
C GLY A 98 1.42 1.07 -25.34
N ASN A 99 0.56 1.30 -24.33
CA ASN A 99 0.92 2.01 -23.10
C ASN A 99 1.43 1.10 -21.96
N VAL A 100 1.52 -0.22 -22.17
CA VAL A 100 1.86 -1.21 -21.14
C VAL A 100 3.26 -0.98 -20.55
N TRP A 101 4.21 -0.51 -21.36
CA TRP A 101 5.56 -0.16 -20.93
C TRP A 101 5.60 1.01 -19.92
N LEU A 102 4.56 1.84 -19.87
CA LEU A 102 4.45 2.94 -18.92
C LEU A 102 3.68 2.49 -17.68
N THR A 103 2.53 1.82 -17.88
CA THR A 103 1.65 1.39 -16.79
C THR A 103 2.27 0.33 -15.89
N VAL A 104 2.80 -0.74 -16.49
CA VAL A 104 3.20 -1.93 -15.71
C VAL A 104 4.56 -1.73 -15.05
N PRO A 105 5.65 -1.35 -15.76
CA PRO A 105 6.96 -1.25 -15.12
C PRO A 105 7.23 0.12 -14.49
N ILE A 106 6.95 1.22 -15.18
CA ILE A 106 7.36 2.56 -14.71
C ILE A 106 6.50 3.02 -13.54
N LEU A 107 5.17 3.05 -13.69
CA LEU A 107 4.29 3.53 -12.60
C LEU A 107 4.42 2.64 -11.36
N THR A 108 4.48 1.31 -11.53
CA THR A 108 4.68 0.38 -10.41
C THR A 108 6.02 0.61 -9.71
N ALA A 109 7.12 0.80 -10.45
CA ALA A 109 8.43 1.06 -9.84
C ALA A 109 8.45 2.39 -9.06
N VAL A 110 7.81 3.44 -9.59
CA VAL A 110 7.67 4.73 -8.88
C VAL A 110 6.83 4.55 -7.60
N GLY A 111 5.72 3.82 -7.68
CA GLY A 111 4.89 3.51 -6.51
C GLY A 111 5.67 2.74 -5.44
N THR A 112 6.39 1.68 -5.83
CA THR A 112 7.10 0.82 -4.89
C THR A 112 8.26 1.53 -4.21
N VAL A 113 9.04 2.35 -4.92
CA VAL A 113 10.16 3.08 -4.31
C VAL A 113 9.67 4.14 -3.30
N VAL A 114 8.55 4.81 -3.58
CA VAL A 114 7.95 5.78 -2.65
C VAL A 114 7.49 5.08 -1.37
N VAL A 115 6.82 3.93 -1.52
CA VAL A 115 6.36 3.11 -0.38
C VAL A 115 7.56 2.60 0.44
N GLN A 116 8.57 2.01 -0.22
CA GLN A 116 9.77 1.50 0.44
C GLN A 116 10.56 2.61 1.14
N ALA A 117 10.67 3.80 0.53
CA ALA A 117 11.31 4.96 1.17
C ALA A 117 10.56 5.42 2.43
N PHE A 118 9.22 5.39 2.41
CA PHE A 118 8.41 5.67 3.60
C PHE A 118 8.68 4.65 4.71
N TYR A 119 8.74 3.35 4.38
CA TYR A 119 9.09 2.31 5.33
C TYR A 119 10.52 2.43 5.85
N ALA A 120 11.49 2.75 4.98
CA ALA A 120 12.87 3.00 5.36
C ALA A 120 12.97 4.15 6.37
N TYR A 121 12.25 5.24 6.14
CA TYR A 121 12.19 6.37 7.09
C TYR A 121 11.63 5.95 8.45
N ARG A 122 10.60 5.10 8.48
CA ARG A 122 10.06 4.55 9.73
C ARG A 122 11.07 3.68 10.47
N VAL A 123 11.80 2.81 9.76
CA VAL A 123 12.89 2.00 10.32
C VAL A 123 14.00 2.89 10.87
N TYR A 124 14.36 3.97 10.16
CA TYR A 124 15.36 4.92 10.62
C TYR A 124 14.96 5.60 11.93
N LEU A 125 13.72 6.09 12.03
CA LEU A 125 13.20 6.72 13.24
C LEU A 125 13.26 5.80 14.47
N LEU A 126 13.07 4.50 14.26
CA LEU A 126 13.06 3.53 15.34
C LEU A 126 14.45 3.02 15.71
N SER A 127 15.24 2.63 14.70
CA SER A 127 16.60 2.09 14.89
C SER A 127 17.59 3.17 15.30
N LYS A 128 17.34 4.43 14.91
CA LYS A 128 18.31 5.55 14.93
C LYS A 128 19.62 5.24 14.19
N SER A 129 19.68 4.15 13.43
CA SER A 129 20.86 3.68 12.72
C SER A 129 20.81 4.11 11.27
N LYS A 130 21.80 4.92 10.85
CA LYS A 130 21.93 5.33 9.45
C LYS A 130 22.29 4.16 8.53
N ALA A 131 22.98 3.13 9.05
CA ALA A 131 23.41 1.99 8.25
C ALA A 131 22.23 1.18 7.68
N VAL A 132 21.24 0.86 8.50
CA VAL A 132 20.05 0.09 8.08
C VAL A 132 19.23 0.88 7.06
N TRP A 133 19.06 2.19 7.29
CA TRP A 133 18.39 3.06 6.35
C TRP A 133 19.09 3.09 4.99
N THR A 134 20.41 3.24 4.97
CA THR A 134 21.20 3.25 3.72
C THR A 134 21.08 1.94 2.95
N ILE A 135 21.09 0.78 3.63
CA ILE A 135 20.93 -0.53 3.00
C ILE A 135 19.56 -0.65 2.33
N ILE A 136 18.48 -0.28 3.04
CA ILE A 136 17.12 -0.34 2.50
C ILE A 136 16.97 0.61 1.30
N MET A 137 17.48 1.85 1.41
CA MET A 137 17.43 2.80 0.30
C MET A 137 18.24 2.35 -0.91
N LEU A 138 19.39 1.70 -0.70
CA LEU A 138 20.19 1.16 -1.80
C LEU A 138 19.43 0.05 -2.55
N LEU A 139 18.78 -0.85 -1.81
CA LEU A 139 17.91 -1.89 -2.41
C LEU A 139 16.72 -1.26 -3.16
N ALA A 140 16.05 -0.27 -2.55
CA ALA A 140 14.92 0.43 -3.14
C ALA A 140 15.31 1.18 -4.44
N CYS A 141 16.47 1.84 -4.46
CA CYS A 141 16.99 2.51 -5.66
C CYS A 141 17.41 1.52 -6.75
N THR A 142 17.98 0.38 -6.35
CA THR A 142 18.40 -0.68 -7.31
C THR A 142 17.18 -1.30 -7.99
N GLN A 143 16.15 -1.66 -7.23
CA GLN A 143 14.91 -2.22 -7.79
C GLN A 143 14.14 -1.18 -8.62
N PHE A 144 14.14 0.09 -8.19
CA PHE A 144 13.58 1.19 -8.99
C PHE A 144 14.27 1.34 -10.35
N ALA A 145 15.60 1.42 -10.37
CA ALA A 145 16.37 1.52 -11.60
C ALA A 145 16.10 0.35 -12.54
N ALA A 146 16.03 -0.88 -12.01
CA ALA A 146 15.67 -2.07 -12.77
C ALA A 146 14.24 -2.01 -13.33
N GLY A 147 13.28 -1.45 -12.58
CA GLY A 147 11.92 -1.20 -13.07
C GLY A 147 11.88 -0.22 -14.24
N ILE A 148 12.61 0.90 -14.15
CA ILE A 148 12.71 1.88 -15.24
C ILE A 148 13.40 1.28 -16.48
N VAL A 149 14.50 0.56 -16.30
CA VAL A 149 15.20 -0.13 -17.40
C VAL A 149 14.26 -1.14 -18.07
N THR A 150 13.49 -1.89 -17.29
CA THR A 150 12.47 -2.80 -17.82
C THR A 150 11.46 -2.05 -18.69
N GLY A 151 10.93 -0.91 -18.23
CA GLY A 151 10.00 -0.10 -19.01
C GLY A 151 10.57 0.39 -20.33
N ILE A 152 11.82 0.85 -20.33
CA ILE A 152 12.50 1.30 -21.55
C ILE A 152 12.73 0.13 -22.51
N LEU A 153 13.16 -1.03 -22.00
CA LEU A 153 13.37 -2.22 -22.82
C LEU A 153 12.06 -2.71 -23.44
N VAL A 154 10.97 -2.74 -22.67
CA VAL A 154 9.64 -3.14 -23.16
C VAL A 154 9.12 -2.13 -24.19
N LYS A 155 9.34 -0.81 -24.00
CA LYS A 155 8.96 0.22 -24.98
C LYS A 155 9.63 0.01 -26.34
N ASN A 156 10.90 -0.42 -26.34
CA ASN A 156 11.68 -0.63 -27.55
C ASN A 156 11.42 -1.99 -28.21
N SER A 157 10.62 -2.87 -27.58
CA SER A 157 10.20 -4.14 -28.15
C SER A 157 8.98 -3.93 -29.06
N PRO A 158 8.98 -4.49 -30.28
CA PRO A 158 7.85 -4.36 -31.20
C PRO A 158 6.62 -5.19 -30.78
N PHE A 159 6.83 -6.25 -29.99
CA PHE A 159 5.81 -7.25 -29.65
C PHE A 159 5.88 -7.68 -28.17
N LEU A 160 4.74 -8.04 -27.59
CA LEU A 160 4.59 -8.60 -26.23
C LEU A 160 4.76 -10.13 -26.18
N SER A 161 4.93 -10.78 -27.33
CA SER A 161 5.05 -12.23 -27.44
C SER A 161 6.35 -12.77 -26.80
N PRO A 162 6.27 -13.90 -26.03
CA PRO A 162 7.42 -14.48 -25.32
C PRO A 162 8.62 -14.83 -26.22
N ILE A 163 8.37 -15.10 -27.50
CA ILE A 163 9.37 -15.54 -28.48
C ILE A 163 10.42 -14.44 -28.74
N HIS A 164 10.06 -13.16 -28.51
CA HIS A 164 10.91 -12.01 -28.75
C HIS A 164 11.45 -11.35 -27.48
N PHE A 165 11.19 -11.90 -26.28
CA PHE A 165 11.70 -11.33 -25.02
C PHE A 165 13.23 -11.54 -24.93
N PRO A 166 14.04 -10.47 -25.05
CA PRO A 166 15.48 -10.61 -24.95
C PRO A 166 15.87 -10.94 -23.51
N ARG A 167 16.94 -11.73 -23.34
CA ARG A 167 17.52 -12.11 -22.04
C ARG A 167 17.72 -10.91 -21.08
N ARG A 168 17.95 -9.72 -21.63
CA ARG A 168 18.09 -8.45 -20.89
C ARG A 168 16.82 -8.08 -20.11
N ILE A 169 15.64 -8.33 -20.65
CA ILE A 169 14.37 -8.07 -19.94
C ILE A 169 14.24 -9.03 -18.76
N HIS A 170 14.44 -10.33 -18.95
CA HIS A 170 14.38 -11.31 -17.85
C HIS A 170 15.36 -10.98 -16.72
N LEU A 171 16.58 -10.55 -17.05
CA LEU A 171 17.55 -10.12 -16.05
C LEU A 171 17.08 -8.87 -15.28
N SER A 172 16.56 -7.88 -16.00
CA SER A 172 16.01 -6.64 -15.43
C SER A 172 14.82 -6.93 -14.51
N LEU A 173 13.91 -7.82 -14.93
CA LEU A 173 12.80 -8.31 -14.12
C LEU A 173 13.25 -9.04 -12.87
N GLY A 174 14.26 -9.90 -13.00
CA GLY A 174 14.84 -10.62 -11.88
C GLY A 174 15.41 -9.68 -10.81
N ILE A 175 16.16 -8.66 -11.24
CA ILE A 175 16.71 -7.64 -10.34
C ILE A 175 15.59 -6.80 -9.72
N TRP A 176 14.56 -6.43 -10.49
CA TRP A 176 13.46 -5.63 -9.99
C TRP A 176 12.64 -6.40 -8.94
N HIS A 177 12.08 -7.56 -9.28
CA HIS A 177 11.20 -8.31 -8.37
C HIS A 177 11.96 -8.99 -7.24
N GLY A 178 13.15 -9.54 -7.53
CA GLY A 178 14.03 -10.10 -6.50
C GLY A 178 14.55 -9.03 -5.53
N GLY A 179 14.94 -7.86 -6.05
CA GLY A 179 15.34 -6.72 -5.24
C GLY A 179 14.19 -6.20 -4.37
N SER A 180 12.96 -6.15 -4.91
CA SER A 180 11.78 -5.74 -4.15
C SER A 180 11.45 -6.72 -3.02
N ALA A 181 11.46 -8.03 -3.31
CA ALA A 181 11.24 -9.06 -2.29
C ALA A 181 12.29 -8.99 -1.17
N LEU A 182 13.57 -8.85 -1.53
CA LEU A 182 14.65 -8.71 -0.56
C LEU A 182 14.49 -7.43 0.28
N CYS A 183 14.13 -6.31 -0.35
CA CYS A 183 13.87 -5.05 0.33
C CYS A 183 12.76 -5.18 1.38
N ASP A 184 11.65 -5.83 1.02
CA ASP A 184 10.51 -6.05 1.92
C ASP A 184 10.86 -6.95 3.10
N ILE A 185 11.62 -8.01 2.87
CA ILE A 185 12.10 -8.91 3.93
C ILE A 185 13.00 -8.14 4.91
N VAL A 186 13.92 -7.31 4.39
CA VAL A 186 14.80 -6.49 5.23
C VAL A 186 14.00 -5.46 6.03
N ILE A 187 13.04 -4.77 5.41
CA ILE A 187 12.16 -3.80 6.07
C ILE A 187 11.36 -4.48 7.18
N ALA A 188 10.69 -5.60 6.88
CA ALA A 188 9.86 -6.33 7.83
C ALA A 188 10.71 -6.87 8.99
N GLY A 189 11.86 -7.48 8.69
CA GLY A 189 12.79 -7.98 9.71
C GLY A 189 13.34 -6.87 10.61
N ALA A 190 13.77 -5.75 10.02
CA ALA A 190 14.28 -4.61 10.78
C ALA A 190 13.20 -3.99 11.68
N MET A 191 11.99 -3.76 11.15
CA MET A 191 10.85 -3.29 11.95
C MET A 191 10.59 -4.23 13.12
N VAL A 192 10.45 -5.54 12.89
CA VAL A 192 10.16 -6.51 13.94
C VAL A 192 11.25 -6.50 15.02
N TYR A 193 12.51 -6.54 14.60
CA TYR A 193 13.65 -6.54 15.52
C TYR A 193 13.63 -5.30 16.42
N TYR A 194 13.66 -4.11 15.83
CA TYR A 194 13.76 -2.87 16.60
C TYR A 194 12.48 -2.55 17.41
N LEU A 195 11.29 -2.93 16.93
CA LEU A 195 10.07 -2.76 17.73
C LEU A 195 10.01 -3.77 18.88
N SER A 196 10.55 -4.98 18.71
CA SER A 196 10.59 -6.00 19.77
C SER A 196 11.58 -5.66 20.89
N GLU A 197 12.65 -4.94 20.55
CA GLU A 197 13.63 -4.44 21.51
C GLU A 197 13.09 -3.25 22.31
N PHE A 198 12.17 -2.48 21.72
CA PHE A 198 11.53 -1.36 22.41
C PHE A 198 10.64 -1.88 23.56
N LYS A 199 11.07 -1.59 24.80
CA LYS A 199 10.35 -1.95 26.04
C LYS A 199 9.64 -0.71 26.60
N PRO A 200 8.43 -0.37 26.13
CA PRO A 200 7.70 0.77 26.66
C PRO A 200 7.28 0.53 28.12
N PRO A 201 7.33 1.57 28.98
CA PRO A 201 6.96 1.47 30.39
C PRO A 201 5.44 1.39 30.63
N VAL A 202 4.62 1.64 29.60
CA VAL A 202 3.15 1.67 29.69
C VAL A 202 2.57 0.51 28.87
N ASP A 203 1.74 -0.33 29.49
CA ASP A 203 1.12 -1.51 28.87
C ASP A 203 0.30 -1.17 27.61
N ARG A 204 -0.34 0.00 27.60
CA ARG A 204 -1.05 0.51 26.41
C ARG A 204 -0.12 0.71 25.22
N THR A 205 1.02 1.34 25.45
CA THR A 205 2.04 1.57 24.42
C THR A 205 2.63 0.22 23.97
N ARG A 206 2.83 -0.73 24.89
CA ARG A 206 3.24 -2.11 24.55
C ARG A 206 2.24 -2.78 23.60
N MET A 207 0.94 -2.73 23.90
CA MET A 207 -0.10 -3.29 23.04
C MET A 207 -0.15 -2.60 21.66
N MET A 208 0.08 -1.28 21.61
CA MET A 208 0.13 -0.53 20.35
C MET A 208 1.33 -0.96 19.49
N VAL A 209 2.51 -1.08 20.11
CA VAL A 209 3.74 -1.56 19.46
C VAL A 209 3.52 -2.96 18.88
N GLN A 210 2.98 -3.90 19.65
CA GLN A 210 2.69 -5.26 19.17
C GLN A 210 1.72 -5.28 17.97
N LYS A 211 0.70 -4.41 17.96
CA LYS A 211 -0.21 -4.28 16.82
C LYS A 211 0.50 -3.74 15.58
N ILE A 212 1.40 -2.78 15.74
CA ILE A 212 2.20 -2.24 14.63
C ILE A 212 3.15 -3.31 14.09
N ILE A 213 3.81 -4.10 14.95
CA ILE A 213 4.66 -5.24 14.55
C ILE A 213 3.84 -6.21 13.71
N ARG A 214 2.70 -6.67 14.23
CA ARG A 214 1.84 -7.65 13.56
C ARG A 214 1.36 -7.15 12.20
N LEU A 215 0.92 -5.89 12.14
CA LEU A 215 0.45 -5.30 10.90
C LEU A 215 1.58 -5.15 9.87
N THR A 216 2.78 -4.77 10.32
CA THR A 216 3.95 -4.65 9.44
C THR A 216 4.38 -6.02 8.91
N LEU A 217 4.30 -7.06 9.74
CA LEU A 217 4.53 -8.44 9.30
C LEU A 217 3.48 -8.88 8.28
N GLU A 218 2.19 -8.71 8.58
CA GLU A 218 1.10 -9.10 7.67
C GLU A 218 1.21 -8.39 6.31
N THR A 219 1.49 -7.09 6.30
CA THR A 219 1.62 -6.30 5.06
C THR A 219 2.95 -6.52 4.33
N GLY A 220 4.06 -6.65 5.07
CA GLY A 220 5.40 -6.90 4.51
C GLY A 220 5.56 -8.31 3.94
N THR A 221 4.96 -9.32 4.59
CA THR A 221 4.96 -10.69 4.06
C THR A 221 4.09 -10.84 2.82
N LEU A 222 2.92 -10.16 2.79
CA LEU A 222 2.06 -10.15 1.61
C LEU A 222 2.77 -9.55 0.39
N THR A 223 3.44 -8.41 0.57
CA THR A 223 4.17 -7.72 -0.50
C THR A 223 5.38 -8.53 -0.98
N ALA A 224 6.17 -9.10 -0.06
CA ALA A 224 7.26 -10.00 -0.40
C ALA A 224 6.79 -11.25 -1.15
N LEU A 225 5.69 -11.87 -0.73
CA LEU A 225 5.12 -13.04 -1.39
C LEU A 225 4.72 -12.73 -2.84
N VAL A 226 4.03 -11.61 -3.07
CA VAL A 226 3.62 -11.22 -4.42
C VAL A 226 4.84 -10.91 -5.30
N ALA A 227 5.87 -10.27 -4.75
CA ALA A 227 7.13 -10.04 -5.46
C ALA A 227 7.82 -11.36 -5.85
N VAL A 228 7.82 -12.36 -4.96
CA VAL A 228 8.35 -13.70 -5.26
C VAL A 228 7.53 -14.40 -6.34
N VAL A 229 6.19 -14.31 -6.30
CA VAL A 229 5.32 -14.88 -7.34
C VAL A 229 5.59 -14.20 -8.70
N ALA A 230 5.72 -12.87 -8.72
CA ALA A 230 6.08 -12.12 -9.92
C ALA A 230 7.47 -12.55 -10.45
N LEU A 231 8.44 -12.73 -9.56
CA LEU A 231 9.77 -13.23 -9.90
C LEU A 231 9.71 -14.63 -10.52
N ILE A 232 8.98 -15.56 -9.91
CA ILE A 232 8.84 -16.93 -10.44
C ILE A 232 8.24 -16.89 -11.85
N PHE A 233 7.14 -16.17 -12.06
CA PHE A 233 6.54 -16.06 -13.40
C PHE A 233 7.45 -15.35 -14.40
N SER A 234 8.31 -14.42 -13.96
CA SER A 234 9.28 -13.77 -14.84
C SER A 234 10.42 -14.70 -15.29
N LEU A 235 10.72 -15.75 -14.52
CA LEU A 235 11.77 -16.72 -14.81
C LEU A 235 11.26 -17.94 -15.58
N LEU A 236 9.96 -18.24 -15.51
CA LEU A 236 9.38 -19.36 -16.23
C LEU A 236 9.25 -19.04 -17.74
N PRO A 237 9.72 -19.93 -18.63
CA PRO A 237 9.55 -19.75 -20.07
C PRO A 237 8.06 -19.71 -20.45
N ASN A 238 7.72 -18.91 -21.46
CA ASN A 238 6.36 -18.76 -22.00
C ASN A 238 5.29 -18.27 -21.02
N ASN A 239 5.67 -17.58 -19.93
CA ASN A 239 4.74 -17.04 -18.92
C ASN A 239 4.69 -15.50 -18.87
N SER A 240 5.01 -14.81 -19.97
CA SER A 240 5.05 -13.33 -20.02
C SER A 240 3.72 -12.67 -19.67
N ALA A 241 2.58 -13.28 -20.02
CA ALA A 241 1.25 -12.80 -19.68
C ALA A 241 0.96 -12.88 -18.18
N ASN A 242 1.31 -14.00 -17.53
CA ASN A 242 1.12 -14.20 -16.09
C ASN A 242 2.01 -13.25 -15.26
N TYR A 243 3.27 -13.07 -15.70
CA TYR A 243 4.17 -12.10 -15.10
C TYR A 243 3.60 -10.67 -15.14
N GLN A 244 3.13 -10.22 -16.31
CA GLN A 244 2.53 -8.88 -16.47
C GLN A 244 1.28 -8.71 -15.60
N ALA A 245 0.42 -9.72 -15.58
CA ALA A 245 -0.78 -9.75 -14.76
C ALA A 245 -0.49 -9.59 -13.26
N VAL A 246 0.49 -10.35 -12.73
CA VAL A 246 0.89 -10.25 -11.33
C VAL A 246 1.52 -8.90 -11.03
N THR A 247 2.36 -8.38 -11.92
CA THR A 247 3.02 -7.07 -11.74
C THR A 247 2.01 -5.92 -11.73
N LEU A 248 0.94 -6.01 -12.53
CA LEU A 248 -0.13 -5.02 -12.55
C LEU A 248 -0.94 -4.99 -11.23
N ILE A 249 -1.07 -6.13 -10.56
CA ILE A 249 -1.72 -6.24 -9.25
C ILE A 249 -0.76 -5.81 -8.12
N PHE A 250 0.53 -6.06 -8.29
CA PHE A 250 1.58 -5.81 -7.31
C PHE A 250 1.60 -4.37 -6.79
N GLY A 251 1.59 -3.37 -7.68
CA GLY A 251 1.56 -1.95 -7.28
C GLY A 251 0.39 -1.61 -6.37
N LYS A 252 -0.79 -2.14 -6.70
CA LYS A 252 -2.01 -1.92 -5.89
C LYS A 252 -2.00 -2.61 -4.55
N ILE A 253 -1.43 -3.81 -4.46
CA ILE A 253 -1.25 -4.48 -3.16
C ILE A 253 -0.31 -3.65 -2.29
N TYR A 254 0.74 -3.10 -2.87
CA TYR A 254 1.66 -2.18 -2.19
C TYR A 254 0.96 -0.92 -1.66
N ALA A 255 0.22 -0.22 -2.52
CA ALA A 255 -0.53 0.97 -2.15
C ALA A 255 -1.56 0.67 -1.04
N ASN A 256 -2.33 -0.42 -1.18
CA ASN A 256 -3.31 -0.82 -0.18
C ASN A 256 -2.64 -1.19 1.16
N SER A 257 -1.53 -1.94 1.14
CA SER A 257 -0.77 -2.30 2.34
C SER A 257 -0.28 -1.08 3.11
N LEU A 258 0.26 -0.08 2.40
CA LEU A 258 0.67 1.18 3.00
C LEU A 258 -0.52 1.92 3.63
N MET A 259 -1.64 1.99 2.92
CA MET A 259 -2.84 2.66 3.42
C MET A 259 -3.42 1.98 4.67
N VAL A 260 -3.42 0.65 4.74
CA VAL A 260 -3.86 -0.07 5.95
C VAL A 260 -2.98 0.30 7.14
N LEU A 261 -1.66 0.38 6.94
CA LEU A 261 -0.72 0.80 7.98
C LEU A 261 -1.00 2.22 8.48
N ILE A 262 -1.25 3.16 7.58
CA ILE A 262 -1.57 4.56 7.91
C ILE A 262 -2.93 4.64 8.62
N ASN A 263 -3.96 4.01 8.08
CA ASN A 263 -5.33 4.07 8.58
C ASN A 263 -5.48 3.48 9.98
N ARG A 264 -4.79 2.35 10.25
CA ARG A 264 -4.80 1.71 11.56
C ARG A 264 -4.23 2.62 12.65
N ARG A 265 -3.19 3.41 12.34
CA ARG A 265 -2.60 4.36 13.29
C ARG A 265 -3.60 5.45 13.68
N VAL A 266 -4.28 6.04 12.69
CA VAL A 266 -5.30 7.08 12.91
C VAL A 266 -6.45 6.56 13.75
N TYR A 267 -6.96 5.37 13.42
CA TYR A 267 -8.06 4.73 14.17
C TYR A 267 -7.68 4.45 15.63
N LEU A 268 -6.46 3.95 15.88
CA LEU A 268 -6.00 3.69 17.24
C LEU A 268 -5.83 4.99 18.04
N SER A 269 -5.31 6.04 17.43
CA SER A 269 -5.16 7.36 18.07
C SER A 269 -6.51 7.97 18.46
N SER A 270 -7.49 7.97 17.55
CA SER A 270 -8.85 8.50 17.81
C SER A 270 -9.58 7.70 18.90
N LYS A 271 -9.54 6.37 18.84
CA LYS A 271 -10.17 5.52 19.86
C LYS A 271 -9.56 5.75 21.24
N ASP A 272 -8.27 6.05 21.27
CA ASP A 272 -7.54 6.29 22.49
C ASP A 272 -7.88 7.62 23.17
N GLU A 273 -8.12 8.66 22.36
CA GLU A 273 -8.62 9.96 22.80
C GLU A 273 -10.08 9.90 23.28
N LYS A 274 -10.96 9.23 22.53
CA LYS A 274 -12.37 9.06 22.94
C LYS A 274 -12.50 8.32 24.28
N LYS A 275 -11.66 7.30 24.50
CA LYS A 275 -11.59 6.63 25.82
C LYS A 275 -11.13 7.58 26.93
N ARG A 276 -10.16 8.47 26.67
CA ARG A 276 -9.71 9.48 27.63
C ARG A 276 -10.83 10.46 27.99
N ALA A 277 -11.56 10.97 26.99
CA ALA A 277 -12.67 11.87 27.22
C ALA A 277 -13.75 11.25 28.14
N ILE A 278 -14.14 10.00 27.85
CA ILE A 278 -15.11 9.25 28.68
C ILE A 278 -14.57 8.99 30.10
N SER A 279 -13.29 8.65 30.25
CA SER A 279 -12.69 8.47 31.58
C SER A 279 -12.66 9.76 32.40
N LEU A 280 -12.36 10.90 31.77
CA LEU A 280 -12.37 12.21 32.43
C LEU A 280 -13.80 12.65 32.81
N GLU A 281 -14.78 12.39 31.95
CA GLU A 281 -16.20 12.64 32.22
C GLU A 281 -16.72 11.81 33.40
N ASN A 282 -16.38 10.51 33.44
CA ASN A 282 -16.74 9.61 34.54
C ASN A 282 -16.06 10.01 35.87
N VAL A 283 -14.81 10.50 35.82
CA VAL A 283 -14.14 11.04 37.00
C VAL A 283 -14.81 12.33 37.45
N GLY A 284 -15.11 13.25 36.53
CA GLY A 284 -15.82 14.51 36.85
C GLY A 284 -17.20 14.29 37.47
N THR A 285 -17.98 13.34 36.96
CA THR A 285 -19.26 12.95 37.57
C THR A 285 -19.06 12.32 38.95
N SER A 286 -18.08 11.43 39.14
CA SER A 286 -17.80 10.83 40.45
C SER A 286 -17.35 11.85 41.52
N VAL A 287 -16.59 12.88 41.14
CA VAL A 287 -16.20 13.98 42.02
C VAL A 287 -17.40 14.88 42.35
N SER A 288 -18.28 15.13 41.38
CA SER A 288 -19.53 15.88 41.59
C SER A 288 -20.46 15.18 42.59
N PHE A 289 -20.64 13.86 42.49
CA PHE A 289 -21.44 13.08 43.45
C PHE A 289 -20.85 13.05 44.86
N ARG A 290 -19.51 13.08 44.96
CA ARG A 290 -18.83 13.12 46.26
C ARG A 290 -18.96 14.49 46.94
N ASN A 291 -19.09 15.57 46.18
CA ASN A 291 -19.24 16.92 46.73
C ASN A 291 -20.69 17.24 47.15
N THR A 292 -21.68 16.65 46.48
CA THR A 292 -23.10 16.78 46.90
C THR A 292 -23.44 15.95 48.14
N GLY A 293 -22.73 14.84 48.40
CA GLY A 293 -22.92 14.03 49.61
C GLY A 293 -22.37 14.65 50.90
N VAL A 294 -21.37 15.53 50.81
CA VAL A 294 -20.74 16.17 51.99
C VAL A 294 -21.52 17.40 52.47
N ASN A 295 -22.26 18.09 51.58
CA ASN A 295 -23.07 19.25 51.95
C ASN A 295 -24.45 18.93 52.52
N GLN A 296 -24.87 17.66 52.58
CA GLN A 296 -26.15 17.25 53.19
C GLN A 296 -26.05 16.77 54.64
N LEU A 297 -24.84 16.69 55.24
CA LEU A 297 -24.66 16.27 56.64
C LEU A 297 -24.40 17.44 57.61
N ALA A 298 -24.53 18.70 57.18
CA ALA A 298 -24.23 19.88 58.00
C ALA A 298 -25.29 20.99 57.92
N VAL A 299 -26.59 20.66 57.93
CA VAL A 299 -27.69 21.58 58.28
C VAL A 299 -28.82 20.70 58.82
N GLY A 300 -29.30 20.75 60.06
CA GLY A 300 -29.09 21.62 61.21
C GLY A 300 -30.25 21.30 62.16
N GLY A 301 -29.94 20.72 63.32
CA GLY A 301 -30.86 20.61 64.44
C GLY A 301 -30.82 21.89 65.28
N ASN A 302 -31.99 22.22 65.85
CA ASN A 302 -32.27 23.21 66.90
C ASN A 302 -32.25 24.71 66.57
N GLY A 303 -33.43 25.32 66.71
CA GLY A 303 -33.65 26.20 67.86
C GLY A 303 -33.71 27.71 67.61
N ALA A 304 -34.94 28.25 67.75
CA ALA A 304 -35.30 29.50 68.41
C ALA A 304 -34.89 30.87 67.79
N SER A 305 -35.96 31.61 67.44
CA SER A 305 -36.23 33.02 67.73
C SER A 305 -35.37 34.15 67.12
N THR A 306 -36.09 35.17 66.64
CA THR A 306 -35.89 36.63 66.90
C THR A 306 -35.69 37.53 65.66
N ILE A 307 -36.75 38.32 65.35
CA ILE A 307 -36.80 39.76 64.94
C ILE A 307 -36.19 40.14 63.56
N ALA A 308 -36.99 40.50 62.56
CA ALA A 308 -37.62 41.82 62.24
C ALA A 308 -36.66 42.90 61.70
N LEU A 309 -36.67 43.08 60.36
CA LEU A 309 -37.02 44.31 59.61
C LEU A 309 -36.79 44.05 58.11
#